data_AF-A0A8J2S490-F1
#
_entry.id   AF-A0A8J2S490-F1
#
_cell.length_a   1.000
_cell.length_b   1.000
_cell.length_c   1.000
_cell.angle_alpha   90.00
_cell.angle_beta   90.00
_cell.angle_gamma   90.00
#
_symmetry.space_group_name_H-M   'P 1'
#
loop_
_entity.id
_entity.type
_entity.pdbx_description
1 polymer ?
#
loop_
_entity_poly.entity_id
_entity_poly.type
_entity_poly.pdbx_seq_one_letter_code
_entity_poly.pdbx_strand_id
1 'polypeptide(L)'
;MHLVVAAALAARATFAWTPAPPSARRTPLLAAEETDALAQIQSLEELEADYWSSLDDVERQIQGASRSGAAFLRQGDLEGALEQFDRAQQLSKNSRYEWHRGICLYYLDRFDDARVDFVENALRYEERFFEPASEERLFAQACALRGAKGDDFAAASELRETRPVLRACAALYGGDVNAAKTLRELCDRTDSVDALRRRLLGHFYAGLYHDALNDAERARAHLALAAERVSADDQDFTARLPRLHASVRNWSLDDVPQDALQKASMFDLGSQGMEDILDDPDTMREGIDAMTVAMLKEALKARGLKRTGLKADLKARLLEDLGL
;
A
#
# COMPACT_ATOMS: atom_id res chain seq x y z
N MET A 1 25.36 -17.59 -2.05
CA MET A 1 25.95 -16.23 -2.15
C MET A 1 25.08 -15.30 -3.00
N HIS A 2 24.72 -15.65 -4.23
CA HIS A 2 23.86 -14.82 -5.10
C HIS A 2 22.44 -14.51 -4.55
N LEU A 3 21.86 -15.39 -3.73
CA LEU A 3 20.54 -15.20 -3.11
C LEU A 3 20.50 -14.11 -2.02
N VAL A 4 21.60 -13.92 -1.30
CA VAL A 4 21.69 -12.94 -0.19
C VAL A 4 21.87 -11.51 -0.73
N VAL A 5 22.57 -11.37 -1.86
CA VAL A 5 22.85 -10.07 -2.52
C VAL A 5 21.57 -9.45 -3.11
N ALA A 6 20.70 -10.25 -3.73
CA ALA A 6 19.42 -9.75 -4.25
C ALA A 6 18.46 -9.29 -3.14
N ALA A 7 18.44 -9.99 -1.99
CA ALA A 7 17.64 -9.62 -0.82
C ALA A 7 18.17 -8.35 -0.13
N ALA A 8 19.49 -8.17 -0.05
CA ALA A 8 20.12 -6.97 0.50
C ALA A 8 19.91 -5.73 -0.39
N LEU A 9 19.93 -5.90 -1.72
CA LEU A 9 19.65 -4.82 -2.67
C LEU A 9 18.16 -4.38 -2.66
N ALA A 10 17.22 -5.31 -2.47
CA ALA A 10 15.81 -4.98 -2.25
C ALA A 10 15.58 -4.27 -0.90
N ALA A 11 16.33 -4.64 0.14
CA ALA A 11 16.23 -4.03 1.47
C ALA A 11 16.89 -2.63 1.57
N ARG A 12 17.89 -2.32 0.74
CA ARG A 12 18.58 -1.01 0.71
C ARG A 12 17.70 0.16 0.28
N ALA A 13 16.49 -0.07 -0.21
CA ALA A 13 15.51 0.99 -0.42
C ALA A 13 14.99 1.64 0.89
N THR A 14 15.41 1.18 2.08
CA THR A 14 14.81 1.58 3.36
C THR A 14 15.77 2.19 4.41
N PHE A 15 17.06 2.38 4.10
CA PHE A 15 18.01 3.02 5.03
C PHE A 15 18.30 4.48 4.64
N ALA A 16 17.55 5.41 5.22
CA ALA A 16 17.80 6.84 5.13
C ALA A 16 18.99 7.24 6.03
N TRP A 17 20.01 7.86 5.41
CA TRP A 17 21.11 8.53 6.09
C TRP A 17 20.62 9.83 6.74
N THR A 18 20.91 10.03 8.03
CA THR A 18 20.65 11.31 8.74
C THR A 18 21.97 12.04 9.04
N PRO A 19 22.12 13.33 8.69
CA PRO A 19 23.30 14.11 9.08
C PRO A 19 23.21 14.54 10.56
N ALA A 20 24.31 14.41 11.30
CA ALA A 20 24.41 14.81 12.71
C ALA A 20 24.65 16.33 12.87
N PRO A 21 24.09 16.99 13.92
CA PRO A 21 24.36 18.41 14.21
C PRO A 21 25.76 18.61 14.82
N PRO A 22 26.33 19.84 14.76
CA PRO A 22 27.75 20.03 15.04
C PRO A 22 28.09 20.12 16.54
N SER A 23 29.23 19.51 16.87
CA SER A 23 30.05 19.68 18.07
C SER A 23 29.55 19.08 19.40
N ALA A 24 29.63 17.76 19.51
CA ALA A 24 29.94 17.10 20.78
C ALA A 24 31.23 16.29 20.59
N ARG A 25 32.13 16.30 21.59
CA ARG A 25 33.41 15.58 21.53
C ARG A 25 33.17 14.11 21.21
N ARG A 26 33.69 13.64 20.08
CA ARG A 26 33.61 12.25 19.64
C ARG A 26 34.30 11.34 20.65
N THR A 27 33.57 10.38 21.21
CA THR A 27 34.14 9.34 22.06
C THR A 27 34.74 8.23 21.18
N PRO A 28 35.79 7.53 21.63
CA PRO A 28 36.51 6.53 20.82
C PRO A 28 35.66 5.31 20.42
N LEU A 29 34.58 5.00 21.16
CA LEU A 29 33.63 3.94 20.83
C LEU A 29 32.80 4.29 19.57
N LEU A 30 32.29 5.52 19.48
CA LEU A 30 31.54 6.00 18.32
C LEU A 30 32.41 6.03 17.05
N ALA A 31 33.69 6.39 17.19
CA ALA A 31 34.63 6.40 16.05
C ALA A 31 34.94 4.98 15.53
N ALA A 32 34.97 3.98 16.41
CA ALA A 32 35.17 2.59 16.01
C ALA A 32 33.93 2.00 15.31
N GLU A 33 32.73 2.30 15.83
CA GLU A 33 31.44 1.93 15.21
C GLU A 33 31.24 2.61 13.84
N GLU A 34 31.62 3.88 13.70
CA GLU A 34 31.62 4.59 12.41
C GLU A 34 32.58 3.94 11.40
N THR A 35 33.75 3.50 11.84
CA THR A 35 34.76 2.87 10.97
C THR A 35 34.29 1.50 10.48
N ASP A 36 33.64 0.73 11.35
CA ASP A 36 33.08 -0.59 11.02
C ASP A 36 31.89 -0.46 10.05
N ALA A 37 31.02 0.53 10.26
CA ALA A 37 29.93 0.85 9.34
C ALA A 37 30.43 1.30 7.96
N LEU A 38 31.48 2.12 7.89
CA LEU A 38 32.09 2.54 6.63
C LEU A 38 32.73 1.37 5.87
N ALA A 39 33.43 0.48 6.58
CA ALA A 39 33.99 -0.74 5.98
C ALA A 39 32.89 -1.66 5.45
N GLN A 40 31.78 -1.77 6.17
CA GLN A 40 30.61 -2.53 5.74
C GLN A 40 29.96 -1.92 4.48
N ILE A 41 29.81 -0.58 4.41
CA ILE A 41 29.30 0.12 3.23
C ILE A 41 30.20 -0.14 2.02
N GLN A 42 31.52 0.01 2.18
CA GLN A 42 32.47 -0.22 1.09
C GLN A 42 32.40 -1.67 0.58
N SER A 43 32.29 -2.65 1.48
CA SER A 43 32.11 -4.05 1.07
C SER A 43 30.82 -4.31 0.30
N LEU A 44 29.74 -3.58 0.62
CA LEU A 44 28.46 -3.68 -0.09
C LEU A 44 28.53 -3.05 -1.49
N GLU A 45 29.26 -1.96 -1.65
CA GLU A 45 29.50 -1.33 -2.96
C GLU A 45 30.33 -2.22 -3.88
N GLU A 46 31.35 -2.89 -3.34
CA GLU A 46 32.16 -3.87 -4.07
C GLU A 46 31.32 -5.08 -4.50
N LEU A 47 30.50 -5.64 -3.58
CA LEU A 47 29.57 -6.73 -3.89
C LEU A 47 28.52 -6.34 -4.95
N GLU A 48 28.05 -5.10 -4.92
CA GLU A 48 27.13 -4.57 -5.92
C GLU A 48 27.80 -4.44 -7.29
N ALA A 49 29.03 -3.91 -7.34
CA ALA A 49 29.81 -3.84 -8.58
C ALA A 49 30.08 -5.24 -9.17
N ASP A 50 30.45 -6.20 -8.32
CA ASP A 50 30.65 -7.60 -8.71
C ASP A 50 29.35 -8.21 -9.25
N TYR A 51 28.22 -7.97 -8.58
CA TYR A 51 26.90 -8.40 -9.05
C TYR A 51 26.61 -7.85 -10.44
N TRP A 52 26.72 -6.54 -10.65
CA TRP A 52 26.45 -5.90 -11.94
C TRP A 52 27.37 -6.39 -13.06
N SER A 53 28.64 -6.64 -12.75
CA SER A 53 29.60 -7.16 -13.73
C SER A 53 29.31 -8.62 -14.11
N SER A 54 28.77 -9.41 -13.17
CA SER A 54 28.46 -10.83 -13.36
C SER A 54 27.25 -11.11 -14.25
N LEU A 55 26.38 -10.11 -14.45
CA LEU A 55 25.16 -10.27 -15.24
C LEU A 55 25.46 -10.54 -16.71
N ASP A 56 24.72 -11.46 -17.31
CA ASP A 56 24.73 -11.63 -18.76
C ASP A 56 23.97 -10.49 -19.47
N ASP A 57 24.02 -10.45 -20.80
CA ASP A 57 23.40 -9.38 -21.57
C ASP A 57 21.88 -9.35 -21.46
N VAL A 58 21.22 -10.49 -21.25
CA VAL A 58 19.77 -10.57 -21.06
C VAL A 58 19.42 -10.05 -19.66
N GLU A 59 20.16 -10.48 -18.63
CA GLU A 59 19.98 -10.02 -17.26
C GLU A 59 20.20 -8.51 -17.14
N ARG A 60 21.22 -7.95 -17.81
CA ARG A 60 21.43 -6.49 -17.86
C ARG A 60 20.28 -5.76 -18.53
N GLN A 61 19.72 -6.30 -19.61
CA GLN A 61 18.55 -5.71 -20.27
C GLN A 61 17.30 -5.75 -19.39
N ILE A 62 17.05 -6.87 -18.72
CA ILE A 62 15.95 -6.99 -17.75
C ILE A 62 16.10 -5.93 -16.66
N GLN A 63 17.28 -5.83 -16.04
CA GLN A 63 17.52 -4.84 -14.98
C GLN A 63 17.43 -3.40 -15.48
N GLY A 64 17.93 -3.13 -16.70
CA GLY A 64 17.83 -1.82 -17.34
C GLY A 64 16.38 -1.41 -17.56
N ALA A 65 15.53 -2.32 -18.05
CA ALA A 65 14.11 -2.10 -18.24
C ALA A 65 13.41 -1.81 -16.90
N SER A 66 13.61 -2.62 -15.87
CA SER A 66 13.02 -2.36 -14.54
C SER A 66 13.45 -1.02 -13.93
N ARG A 67 14.73 -0.65 -14.05
CA ARG A 67 15.23 0.64 -13.56
C ARG A 67 14.63 1.82 -14.32
N SER A 68 14.45 1.68 -15.64
CA SER A 68 13.77 2.68 -16.45
C SER A 68 12.30 2.80 -16.07
N GLY A 69 11.60 1.68 -15.85
CA GLY A 69 10.20 1.68 -15.41
C GLY A 69 10.03 2.39 -14.07
N ALA A 70 10.90 2.09 -13.10
CA ALA A 70 10.91 2.78 -11.81
C ALA A 70 11.20 4.28 -11.94
N ALA A 71 12.03 4.69 -12.92
CA ALA A 71 12.31 6.10 -13.18
C ALA A 71 11.09 6.84 -13.76
N PHE A 72 10.38 6.25 -14.73
CA PHE A 72 9.14 6.80 -15.26
C PHE A 72 8.05 6.86 -14.18
N LEU A 73 7.90 5.80 -13.39
CA LEU A 73 6.91 5.76 -12.31
C LEU A 73 7.14 6.85 -11.27
N ARG A 74 8.41 7.14 -10.92
CA ARG A 74 8.76 8.26 -10.03
C ARG A 74 8.41 9.63 -10.61
N GLN A 75 8.34 9.76 -11.92
CA GLN A 75 7.92 10.99 -12.61
C GLN A 75 6.40 11.07 -12.79
N GLY A 76 5.66 10.02 -12.44
CA GLY A 76 4.22 9.93 -12.66
C GLY A 76 3.83 9.52 -14.09
N ASP A 77 4.79 9.14 -14.93
CA ASP A 77 4.53 8.60 -16.27
C ASP A 77 4.18 7.11 -16.14
N LEU A 78 2.88 6.82 -16.00
CA LEU A 78 2.37 5.49 -15.74
C LEU A 78 2.48 4.58 -16.96
N GLU A 79 2.17 5.09 -18.15
CA GLU A 79 2.25 4.36 -19.41
C GLU A 79 3.69 4.03 -19.78
N GLY A 80 4.61 5.01 -19.69
CA GLY A 80 6.03 4.79 -19.91
C GLY A 80 6.62 3.82 -18.90
N ALA A 81 6.20 3.89 -17.63
CA ALA A 81 6.60 2.91 -16.62
C ALA A 81 6.12 1.50 -16.96
N LEU A 82 4.83 1.36 -17.30
CA LEU A 82 4.22 0.08 -17.64
C LEU A 82 4.90 -0.57 -18.85
N GLU A 83 5.22 0.20 -19.89
CA GLU A 83 5.95 -0.30 -21.07
C GLU A 83 7.30 -0.93 -20.69
N GLN A 84 8.06 -0.26 -19.82
CA GLN A 84 9.36 -0.77 -19.39
C GLN A 84 9.24 -2.00 -18.48
N PHE A 85 8.25 -2.03 -17.59
CA PHE A 85 7.99 -3.22 -16.76
C PHE A 85 7.48 -4.41 -17.60
N ASP A 86 6.64 -4.18 -18.60
CA ASP A 86 6.21 -5.20 -19.56
C ASP A 86 7.41 -5.77 -20.32
N ARG A 87 8.34 -4.91 -20.77
CA ARG A 87 9.59 -5.33 -21.40
C ARG A 87 10.43 -6.20 -20.46
N ALA A 88 10.58 -5.81 -19.19
CA ALA A 88 11.30 -6.59 -18.19
C ALA A 88 10.67 -7.98 -17.98
N GLN A 89 9.33 -8.04 -17.89
CA GLN A 89 8.60 -9.30 -17.76
C GLN A 89 8.80 -10.20 -18.99
N GLN A 90 8.65 -9.67 -20.19
CA GLN A 90 8.85 -10.42 -21.45
C GLN A 90 10.25 -11.02 -21.54
N LEU A 91 11.29 -10.23 -21.28
CA LEU A 91 12.69 -10.70 -21.30
C LEU A 91 12.95 -11.79 -20.26
N SER A 92 12.29 -11.71 -19.10
CA SER A 92 12.38 -12.72 -18.03
C SER A 92 11.45 -13.93 -18.22
N LYS A 93 10.70 -13.99 -19.33
CA LYS A 93 9.65 -15.00 -19.58
C LYS A 93 8.62 -15.07 -18.45
N ASN A 94 8.22 -13.91 -17.94
CA ASN A 94 7.27 -13.72 -16.84
C ASN A 94 7.69 -14.38 -15.51
N SER A 95 8.98 -14.62 -15.30
CA SER A 95 9.49 -15.18 -14.04
C SER A 95 9.92 -14.11 -13.03
N ARG A 96 10.03 -12.86 -13.47
CA ARG A 96 10.53 -11.78 -12.63
C ARG A 96 9.46 -11.30 -11.65
N TYR A 97 9.92 -11.06 -10.42
CA TYR A 97 9.19 -10.27 -9.45
C TYR A 97 9.31 -8.79 -9.82
N GLU A 98 8.19 -8.18 -10.23
CA GLU A 98 8.08 -6.81 -10.75
C GLU A 98 6.74 -6.18 -10.35
N TRP A 99 6.44 -6.18 -9.04
CA TRP A 99 5.14 -5.74 -8.53
C TRP A 99 4.79 -4.25 -8.78
N HIS A 100 5.79 -3.39 -9.07
CA HIS A 100 5.55 -2.00 -9.49
C HIS A 100 4.73 -1.92 -10.79
N ARG A 101 4.78 -2.96 -11.62
CA ARG A 101 3.91 -3.12 -12.78
C ARG A 101 2.44 -3.10 -12.39
N GLY A 102 2.06 -3.88 -11.37
CA GLY A 102 0.73 -3.88 -10.78
C GLY A 102 0.30 -2.50 -10.29
N ILE A 103 1.22 -1.70 -9.73
CA ILE A 103 0.93 -0.33 -9.30
C ILE A 103 0.59 0.56 -10.49
N CYS A 104 1.31 0.45 -11.61
CA CYS A 104 0.98 1.17 -12.84
C CYS A 104 -0.42 0.75 -13.35
N LEU A 105 -0.71 -0.55 -13.40
CA LEU A 105 -2.01 -1.06 -13.80
C LEU A 105 -3.15 -0.55 -12.89
N TYR A 106 -2.92 -0.50 -11.57
CA TYR A 106 -3.88 0.02 -10.60
C TYR A 106 -4.20 1.49 -10.87
N TYR A 107 -3.17 2.32 -11.09
CA TYR A 107 -3.34 3.75 -11.33
C TYR A 107 -3.86 4.09 -12.72
N LEU A 108 -3.76 3.16 -13.68
CA LEU A 108 -4.42 3.22 -14.98
C LEU A 108 -5.85 2.64 -14.95
N ASP A 109 -6.41 2.42 -13.74
CA ASP A 109 -7.73 1.84 -13.49
C ASP A 109 -7.98 0.46 -14.15
N ARG A 110 -6.90 -0.27 -14.45
CA ARG A 110 -6.93 -1.65 -14.97
C ARG A 110 -6.97 -2.64 -13.80
N PHE A 111 -7.98 -2.55 -12.95
CA PHE A 111 -8.01 -3.26 -11.66
C PHE A 111 -8.01 -4.79 -11.78
N ASP A 112 -8.65 -5.36 -12.81
CA ASP A 112 -8.61 -6.81 -13.07
C ASP A 112 -7.17 -7.27 -13.35
N ASP A 113 -6.48 -6.59 -14.26
CA ASP A 113 -5.09 -6.90 -14.62
C ASP A 113 -4.13 -6.65 -13.45
N ALA A 114 -4.33 -5.55 -12.71
CA ALA A 114 -3.55 -5.23 -11.53
C ALA A 114 -3.69 -6.30 -10.46
N ARG A 115 -4.92 -6.77 -10.19
CA ARG A 115 -5.16 -7.83 -9.20
C ARG A 115 -4.41 -9.11 -9.56
N VAL A 116 -4.48 -9.55 -10.81
CA VAL A 116 -3.72 -10.73 -11.28
C VAL A 116 -2.23 -10.51 -11.07
N ASP A 117 -1.69 -9.37 -11.51
CA ASP A 117 -0.27 -9.06 -11.40
C ASP A 117 0.22 -9.04 -9.94
N PHE A 118 -0.54 -8.42 -9.02
CA PHE A 118 -0.19 -8.41 -7.61
C PHE A 118 -0.23 -9.79 -6.97
N VAL A 119 -1.22 -10.62 -7.29
CA VAL A 119 -1.31 -11.99 -6.76
C VAL A 119 -0.14 -12.85 -7.25
N GLU A 120 0.20 -12.79 -8.53
CA GLU A 120 1.35 -13.52 -9.07
C GLU A 120 2.67 -13.06 -8.42
N ASN A 121 2.87 -11.75 -8.28
CA ASN A 121 4.07 -11.21 -7.64
C ASN A 121 4.13 -11.56 -6.15
N ALA A 122 3.00 -11.58 -5.44
CA ALA A 122 2.94 -12.00 -4.05
C ALA A 122 3.40 -13.45 -3.88
N LEU A 123 2.92 -14.36 -4.73
CA LEU A 123 3.32 -15.77 -4.72
C LEU A 123 4.82 -15.92 -5.01
N ARG A 124 5.35 -15.22 -6.02
CA ARG A 124 6.79 -15.23 -6.36
C ARG A 124 7.64 -14.72 -5.19
N TYR A 125 7.20 -13.64 -4.54
CA TYR A 125 7.91 -13.05 -3.40
C TYR A 125 7.94 -14.03 -2.22
N GLU A 126 6.80 -14.59 -1.85
CA GLU A 126 6.68 -15.52 -0.74
C GLU A 126 7.47 -16.81 -0.97
N GLU A 127 7.44 -17.36 -2.19
CA GLU A 127 8.25 -18.53 -2.55
C GLU A 127 9.75 -18.22 -2.47
N ARG A 128 10.16 -17.03 -2.92
CA ARG A 128 11.58 -16.66 -3.01
C ARG A 128 12.18 -16.26 -1.68
N PHE A 129 11.44 -15.53 -0.87
CA PHE A 129 11.94 -14.88 0.35
C PHE A 129 11.42 -15.52 1.63
N PHE A 130 10.39 -16.37 1.56
CA PHE A 130 9.73 -16.95 2.74
C PHE A 130 9.17 -15.90 3.71
N GLU A 131 8.85 -14.72 3.18
CA GLU A 131 8.32 -13.57 3.90
C GLU A 131 6.94 -13.18 3.34
N PRO A 132 6.04 -12.61 4.15
CA PRO A 132 4.70 -12.23 3.72
C PRO A 132 4.73 -11.07 2.71
N ALA A 133 4.12 -11.27 1.54
CA ALA A 133 3.96 -10.24 0.50
C ALA A 133 2.77 -9.31 0.79
N SER A 134 2.77 -8.69 1.98
CA SER A 134 1.60 -7.97 2.48
C SER A 134 1.24 -6.74 1.67
N GLU A 135 2.22 -6.07 1.04
CA GLU A 135 1.98 -4.86 0.26
C GLU A 135 1.26 -5.19 -1.05
N GLU A 136 1.76 -6.17 -1.78
CA GLU A 136 1.14 -6.73 -2.97
C GLU A 136 -0.28 -7.21 -2.67
N ARG A 137 -0.47 -7.94 -1.56
CA ARG A 137 -1.79 -8.44 -1.17
C ARG A 137 -2.75 -7.33 -0.70
N LEU A 138 -2.25 -6.23 -0.14
CA LEU A 138 -3.06 -5.05 0.20
C LEU A 138 -3.54 -4.36 -1.08
N PHE A 139 -2.65 -4.17 -2.07
CA PHE A 139 -3.04 -3.64 -3.37
C PHE A 139 -4.01 -4.58 -4.13
N ALA A 140 -3.80 -5.89 -4.07
CA ALA A 140 -4.73 -6.87 -4.67
C ALA A 140 -6.13 -6.79 -4.03
N GLN A 141 -6.20 -6.60 -2.71
CA GLN A 141 -7.48 -6.37 -2.02
C GLN A 141 -8.08 -5.00 -2.34
N ALA A 142 -7.27 -3.94 -2.51
CA ALA A 142 -7.76 -2.65 -2.99
C ALA A 142 -8.42 -2.79 -4.39
N CYS A 143 -7.81 -3.57 -5.29
CA CYS A 143 -8.42 -3.91 -6.58
C CYS A 143 -9.77 -4.64 -6.39
N ALA A 144 -9.82 -5.62 -5.49
CA ALA A 144 -11.05 -6.36 -5.20
C ALA A 144 -12.17 -5.48 -4.63
N LEU A 145 -11.84 -4.53 -3.75
CA LEU A 145 -12.78 -3.51 -3.23
C LEU A 145 -13.32 -2.61 -4.35
N ARG A 146 -12.48 -2.29 -5.36
CA ARG A 146 -12.88 -1.61 -6.61
C ARG A 146 -13.66 -2.49 -7.58
N GLY A 147 -13.93 -3.76 -7.22
CA GLY A 147 -14.75 -4.68 -8.02
C GLY A 147 -13.97 -5.57 -8.98
N ALA A 148 -12.63 -5.60 -8.90
CA ALA A 148 -11.81 -6.47 -9.73
C ALA A 148 -12.14 -7.95 -9.50
N LYS A 149 -12.31 -8.69 -10.59
CA LYS A 149 -12.47 -10.14 -10.60
C LYS A 149 -11.11 -10.81 -10.54
N GLY A 150 -11.09 -12.07 -10.13
CA GLY A 150 -9.88 -12.87 -10.05
C GLY A 150 -10.11 -14.07 -9.15
N ASP A 151 -9.18 -15.01 -9.22
CA ASP A 151 -9.21 -16.22 -8.42
C ASP A 151 -9.18 -15.89 -6.92
N ASP A 152 -9.78 -16.80 -6.13
CA ASP A 152 -9.68 -16.76 -4.69
C ASP A 152 -8.22 -16.96 -4.30
N PHE A 153 -7.64 -15.95 -3.65
CA PHE A 153 -6.31 -16.00 -3.05
C PHE A 153 -6.43 -15.61 -1.58
N ALA A 154 -5.53 -16.11 -0.75
CA ALA A 154 -5.55 -15.77 0.67
C ALA A 154 -5.45 -14.25 0.86
N ALA A 155 -6.33 -13.67 1.67
CA ALA A 155 -6.27 -12.23 1.95
C ALA A 155 -4.96 -11.88 2.69
N ALA A 156 -4.53 -10.61 2.67
CA ALA A 156 -3.37 -10.20 3.47
C ALA A 156 -3.58 -10.47 4.96
N SER A 157 -4.83 -10.47 5.45
CA SER A 157 -5.17 -10.77 6.84
C SER A 157 -4.89 -12.22 7.25
N GLU A 158 -4.78 -13.12 6.27
CA GLU A 158 -4.45 -14.54 6.48
C GLU A 158 -2.94 -14.78 6.54
N LEU A 159 -2.13 -13.79 6.17
CA LEU A 159 -0.68 -13.87 6.23
C LEU A 159 -0.16 -13.80 7.66
N ARG A 160 0.96 -14.48 7.92
CA ARG A 160 1.77 -14.31 9.13
C ARG A 160 2.61 -13.03 9.06
N GLU A 161 1.97 -11.89 8.81
CA GLU A 161 2.63 -10.58 8.79
C GLU A 161 3.17 -10.22 10.18
N THR A 162 4.48 -10.03 10.28
CA THR A 162 5.20 -9.73 11.52
C THR A 162 5.18 -8.22 11.82
N ARG A 163 5.17 -7.38 10.79
CA ARG A 163 5.16 -5.91 10.85
C ARG A 163 3.80 -5.43 11.39
N PRO A 164 3.74 -4.81 12.59
CA PRO A 164 2.46 -4.50 13.24
C PRO A 164 1.52 -3.61 12.43
N VAL A 165 2.06 -2.61 11.73
CA VAL A 165 1.26 -1.68 10.92
C VAL A 165 0.62 -2.40 9.75
N LEU A 166 1.39 -3.15 8.95
CA LEU A 166 0.84 -3.85 7.79
C LEU A 166 -0.12 -4.98 8.20
N ARG A 167 0.11 -5.63 9.34
CA ARG A 167 -0.86 -6.58 9.90
C ARG A 167 -2.18 -5.90 10.26
N ALA A 168 -2.14 -4.71 10.84
CA ALA A 168 -3.34 -3.95 11.13
C ALA A 168 -4.03 -3.43 9.85
N CYS A 169 -3.27 -2.97 8.85
CA CYS A 169 -3.84 -2.65 7.53
C CYS A 169 -4.51 -3.87 6.91
N ALA A 170 -3.87 -5.03 6.95
CA ALA A 170 -4.43 -6.27 6.42
C ALA A 170 -5.73 -6.67 7.13
N ALA A 171 -5.79 -6.55 8.46
CA ALA A 171 -7.00 -6.77 9.23
C ALA A 171 -8.13 -5.78 8.87
N LEU A 172 -7.79 -4.50 8.64
CA LEU A 172 -8.75 -3.48 8.18
C LEU A 172 -9.37 -3.88 6.82
N TYR A 173 -8.56 -4.30 5.85
CA TYR A 173 -9.04 -4.74 4.54
C TYR A 173 -9.85 -6.05 4.63
N GLY A 174 -9.55 -6.89 5.62
CA GLY A 174 -10.33 -8.07 5.98
C GLY A 174 -11.65 -7.77 6.71
N GLY A 175 -11.96 -6.49 6.99
CA GLY A 175 -13.19 -6.05 7.63
C GLY A 175 -13.16 -6.02 9.17
N ASP A 176 -12.00 -6.14 9.80
CA ASP A 176 -11.89 -5.98 11.26
C ASP A 176 -11.91 -4.49 11.64
N VAL A 177 -13.04 -4.04 12.16
CA VAL A 177 -13.23 -2.67 12.64
C VAL A 177 -12.29 -2.28 13.79
N ASN A 178 -11.78 -3.26 14.56
CA ASN A 178 -10.83 -2.97 15.64
C ASN A 178 -9.44 -2.59 15.12
N ALA A 179 -9.14 -2.94 13.86
CA ALA A 179 -7.87 -2.61 13.22
C ALA A 179 -7.63 -1.09 13.16
N ALA A 180 -8.69 -0.29 13.01
CA ALA A 180 -8.61 1.18 13.04
C ALA A 180 -8.04 1.71 14.36
N LYS A 181 -8.51 1.16 15.50
CA LYS A 181 -7.97 1.50 16.83
C LYS A 181 -6.50 1.13 16.93
N THR A 182 -6.12 -0.06 16.48
CA THR A 182 -4.72 -0.51 16.49
C THR A 182 -3.83 0.36 15.59
N LEU A 183 -4.30 0.74 14.40
CA LEU A 183 -3.57 1.62 13.50
C LEU A 183 -3.32 2.99 14.12
N ARG A 184 -4.33 3.57 14.78
CA ARG A 184 -4.19 4.80 15.55
C ARG A 184 -3.09 4.69 16.61
N GLU A 185 -3.18 3.69 17.48
CA GLU A 185 -2.19 3.47 18.55
C GLU A 185 -0.76 3.29 17.99
N LEU A 186 -0.61 2.62 16.85
CA LEU A 186 0.70 2.42 16.21
C LEU A 186 1.26 3.68 15.54
N CYS A 187 0.40 4.52 14.96
CA CYS A 187 0.79 5.74 14.25
C CYS A 187 1.03 6.92 15.19
N ASP A 188 0.37 6.96 16.36
CA ASP A 188 0.57 7.99 17.40
C ASP A 188 1.92 7.82 18.14
N ARG A 189 2.52 6.63 18.07
CA ARG A 189 3.78 6.30 18.74
C ARG A 189 5.00 6.94 18.05
N THR A 190 5.56 7.96 18.70
CA THR A 190 6.77 8.67 18.26
C THR A 190 8.07 8.17 18.91
N ASP A 191 8.01 7.05 19.63
CA ASP A 191 9.07 6.55 20.52
C ASP A 191 10.13 5.67 19.83
N SER A 192 10.20 5.65 18.50
CA SER A 192 11.20 4.86 17.77
C SER A 192 11.69 5.52 16.50
N VAL A 193 12.86 5.11 16.03
CA VAL A 193 13.40 5.45 14.69
C VAL A 193 12.41 5.13 13.56
N ASP A 194 11.60 4.07 13.71
CA ASP A 194 10.61 3.66 12.70
C ASP A 194 9.28 4.43 12.75
N ALA A 195 9.12 5.42 13.63
CA ALA A 195 7.84 6.10 13.83
C ALA A 195 7.32 6.76 12.54
N LEU A 196 8.21 7.38 11.77
CA LEU A 196 7.87 7.98 10.47
C LEU A 196 7.40 6.92 9.47
N ARG A 197 8.10 5.79 9.38
CA ARG A 197 7.73 4.68 8.48
C ARG A 197 6.39 4.06 8.86
N ARG A 198 6.12 3.88 10.16
CA ARG A 198 4.82 3.40 10.64
C ARG A 198 3.68 4.34 10.25
N ARG A 199 3.85 5.64 10.48
CA ARG A 199 2.85 6.66 10.13
C ARG A 199 2.62 6.74 8.63
N LEU A 200 3.70 6.72 7.83
CA LEU A 200 3.64 6.67 6.37
C LEU A 200 2.81 5.47 5.90
N LEU A 201 3.19 4.24 6.31
CA LEU A 201 2.51 3.02 5.86
C LEU A 201 1.06 2.96 6.35
N GLY A 202 0.81 3.26 7.62
CA GLY A 202 -0.51 3.18 8.22
C GLY A 202 -1.50 4.13 7.56
N HIS A 203 -1.12 5.39 7.36
CA HIS A 203 -1.96 6.34 6.67
C HIS A 203 -2.01 6.12 5.16
N PHE A 204 -0.93 5.70 4.50
CA PHE A 204 -0.98 5.39 3.07
C PHE A 204 -1.98 4.27 2.77
N TYR A 205 -1.90 3.13 3.47
CA TYR A 205 -2.79 2.01 3.23
C TYR A 205 -4.23 2.27 3.71
N ALA A 206 -4.44 3.12 4.72
CA ALA A 206 -5.78 3.61 5.05
C ALA A 206 -6.33 4.54 3.96
N GLY A 207 -5.50 5.42 3.40
CA GLY A 207 -5.86 6.25 2.25
C GLY A 207 -6.25 5.41 1.03
N LEU A 208 -5.43 4.40 0.70
CA LEU A 208 -5.72 3.44 -0.37
C LEU A 208 -7.03 2.67 -0.12
N TYR A 209 -7.31 2.31 1.13
CA TYR A 209 -8.54 1.62 1.52
C TYR A 209 -9.77 2.49 1.25
N HIS A 210 -9.74 3.75 1.71
CA HIS A 210 -10.84 4.68 1.48
C HIS A 210 -11.01 5.04 -0.01
N ASP A 211 -9.92 5.22 -0.76
CA ASP A 211 -10.00 5.39 -2.22
C ASP A 211 -10.65 4.15 -2.85
N ALA A 212 -10.25 2.94 -2.45
CA ALA A 212 -10.83 1.69 -2.95
C ALA A 212 -12.34 1.55 -2.66
N LEU A 213 -12.84 2.23 -1.63
CA LEU A 213 -14.27 2.34 -1.29
C LEU A 213 -14.98 3.55 -1.95
N ASN A 214 -14.30 4.30 -2.82
CA ASN A 214 -14.76 5.55 -3.43
C ASN A 214 -15.01 6.69 -2.42
N ASP A 215 -14.31 6.68 -1.29
CA ASP A 215 -14.35 7.73 -0.28
C ASP A 215 -13.15 8.68 -0.42
N ALA A 216 -13.26 9.59 -1.39
CA ALA A 216 -12.18 10.51 -1.74
C ALA A 216 -11.81 11.48 -0.60
N GLU A 217 -12.77 11.86 0.24
CA GLU A 217 -12.52 12.80 1.35
C GLU A 217 -11.60 12.16 2.40
N ARG A 218 -11.96 10.96 2.89
CA ARG A 218 -11.13 10.24 3.87
C ARG A 218 -9.81 9.80 3.26
N ALA A 219 -9.82 9.35 2.01
CA ALA A 219 -8.61 8.95 1.31
C ALA A 219 -7.59 10.10 1.28
N ARG A 220 -8.02 11.27 0.81
CA ARG A 220 -7.18 12.46 0.71
C ARG A 220 -6.63 12.92 2.06
N ALA A 221 -7.44 12.87 3.12
CA ALA A 221 -6.99 13.23 4.46
C ALA A 221 -5.91 12.28 5.00
N HIS A 222 -6.07 10.97 4.81
CA HIS A 222 -5.05 10.00 5.15
C HIS A 222 -3.77 10.18 4.31
N LEU A 223 -3.89 10.39 3.00
CA LEU A 223 -2.74 10.62 2.12
C LEU A 223 -1.96 11.89 2.50
N ALA A 224 -2.63 12.95 2.95
CA ALA A 224 -1.98 14.16 3.46
C ALA A 224 -1.16 13.87 4.73
N LEU A 225 -1.72 13.11 5.68
CA LEU A 225 -0.99 12.68 6.89
C LEU A 225 0.18 11.74 6.57
N ALA A 226 0.06 10.92 5.54
CA ALA A 226 1.12 10.03 5.06
C ALA A 226 2.27 10.79 4.38
N ALA A 227 1.94 11.86 3.64
CA ALA A 227 2.92 12.72 2.96
C ALA A 227 3.63 13.70 3.90
N GLU A 228 3.11 13.90 5.11
CA GLU A 228 3.67 14.79 6.13
C GLU A 228 5.06 14.28 6.55
N ARG A 229 6.12 14.97 6.14
CA ARG A 229 7.56 14.74 6.44
C ARG A 229 8.36 13.88 5.46
N VAL A 230 7.81 13.54 4.30
CA VAL A 230 8.63 12.96 3.22
C VAL A 230 9.42 14.08 2.51
N SER A 231 10.75 13.99 2.52
CA SER A 231 11.59 14.89 1.73
C SER A 231 11.35 14.63 0.23
N ALA A 232 11.33 15.69 -0.58
CA ALA A 232 11.21 15.58 -2.03
C ALA A 232 12.36 14.76 -2.66
N ASP A 233 13.48 14.61 -1.94
CA ASP A 233 14.68 13.87 -2.37
C ASP A 233 14.71 12.41 -1.88
N ASP A 234 13.67 11.94 -1.17
CA ASP A 234 13.62 10.57 -0.70
C ASP A 234 13.64 9.59 -1.88
N GLN A 235 14.61 8.68 -1.87
CA GLN A 235 14.76 7.65 -2.88
C GLN A 235 13.88 6.43 -2.57
N ASP A 236 13.30 6.33 -1.36
CA ASP A 236 12.32 5.30 -1.03
C ASP A 236 11.04 5.56 -1.84
N PHE A 237 10.76 4.66 -2.78
CA PHE A 237 9.56 4.71 -3.61
C PHE A 237 8.28 4.76 -2.75
N THR A 238 8.27 4.05 -1.63
CA THR A 238 7.15 3.99 -0.69
C THR A 238 6.77 5.38 -0.16
N ALA A 239 7.78 6.21 0.10
CA ALA A 239 7.58 7.56 0.62
C ALA A 239 6.91 8.49 -0.42
N ARG A 240 7.06 8.18 -1.72
CA ARG A 240 6.44 8.94 -2.81
C ARG A 240 5.01 8.52 -3.12
N LEU A 241 4.61 7.30 -2.75
CA LEU A 241 3.29 6.75 -3.07
C LEU A 241 2.11 7.66 -2.69
N PRO A 242 2.07 8.33 -1.53
CA PRO A 242 0.94 9.20 -1.20
C PRO A 242 0.77 10.37 -2.18
N ARG A 243 1.88 11.00 -2.59
CA ARG A 243 1.86 12.11 -3.55
C ARG A 243 1.59 11.64 -4.97
N LEU A 244 2.14 10.49 -5.37
CA LEU A 244 1.82 9.86 -6.66
C LEU A 244 0.32 9.55 -6.73
N HIS A 245 -0.24 8.92 -5.70
CA HIS A 245 -1.65 8.60 -5.62
C HIS A 245 -2.52 9.85 -5.78
N ALA A 246 -2.24 10.90 -5.01
CA ALA A 246 -2.97 12.16 -5.10
C ALA A 246 -2.84 12.80 -6.49
N SER A 247 -1.63 12.81 -7.08
CA SER A 247 -1.41 13.35 -8.42
C SER A 247 -2.22 12.62 -9.49
N VAL A 248 -2.21 11.29 -9.48
CA VAL A 248 -2.98 10.47 -10.44
C VAL A 248 -4.48 10.71 -10.31
N ARG A 249 -4.97 10.86 -9.08
CA ARG A 249 -6.39 11.15 -8.79
C ARG A 249 -6.76 12.63 -8.96
N ASN A 250 -5.81 13.48 -9.36
CA ASN A 250 -5.96 14.93 -9.45
C ASN A 250 -6.46 15.57 -8.13
N TRP A 251 -5.90 15.10 -7.01
CA TRP A 251 -6.17 15.61 -5.67
C TRP A 251 -5.02 16.48 -5.18
N SER A 252 -5.35 17.59 -4.52
CA SER A 252 -4.39 18.40 -3.78
C SER A 252 -4.34 17.94 -2.31
N LEU A 253 -3.14 17.71 -1.78
CA LEU A 253 -2.95 17.33 -0.37
C LEU A 253 -2.73 18.53 0.56
N ASP A 254 -2.55 19.73 0.00
CA ASP A 254 -2.13 20.92 0.76
C ASP A 254 -3.32 21.71 1.33
N ASP A 255 -4.53 21.46 0.85
CA ASP A 255 -5.79 22.16 1.18
C ASP A 255 -6.82 21.22 1.84
N VAL A 256 -6.37 20.15 2.50
CA VAL A 256 -7.25 19.25 3.25
C VAL A 256 -7.79 19.97 4.50
N PRO A 257 -9.12 19.99 4.73
CA PRO A 257 -9.72 20.57 5.93
C PRO A 257 -9.16 19.98 7.23
N GLN A 258 -9.00 20.81 8.26
CA GLN A 258 -8.45 20.39 9.55
C GLN A 258 -9.31 19.35 10.28
N ASP A 259 -10.64 19.42 10.14
CA ASP A 259 -11.55 18.43 10.71
C ASP A 259 -11.42 17.07 10.01
N ALA A 260 -11.21 17.05 8.69
CA ALA A 260 -10.92 15.82 7.94
C ALA A 260 -9.58 15.20 8.37
N LEU A 261 -8.54 16.02 8.56
CA LEU A 261 -7.25 15.56 9.11
C LEU A 261 -7.39 15.02 10.53
N GLN A 262 -8.22 15.64 11.37
CA GLN A 262 -8.49 15.15 12.72
C GLN A 262 -9.24 13.82 12.72
N LYS A 263 -10.24 13.63 11.85
CA LYS A 263 -10.93 12.34 11.69
C LYS A 263 -9.97 11.25 11.20
N ALA A 264 -9.14 11.57 10.19
CA ALA A 264 -8.14 10.64 9.67
C ALA A 264 -7.06 10.27 10.68
N SER A 265 -6.59 11.20 11.53
CA SER A 265 -5.61 10.89 12.59
C SER A 265 -6.18 9.95 13.65
N MET A 266 -7.49 10.01 13.86
CA MET A 266 -8.22 9.09 14.74
C MET A 266 -8.53 7.73 14.08
N PHE A 267 -8.17 7.54 12.80
CA PHE A 267 -8.59 6.42 11.96
C PHE A 267 -10.11 6.21 12.02
N ASP A 268 -10.85 7.31 11.98
CA ASP A 268 -12.32 7.29 11.92
C ASP A 268 -12.79 6.69 10.60
N LEU A 269 -13.38 5.50 10.66
CA LEU A 269 -13.94 4.80 9.50
C LEU A 269 -15.22 5.48 8.96
N GLY A 270 -15.65 6.59 9.59
CA GLY A 270 -17.02 7.06 9.56
C GLY A 270 -17.84 6.28 10.57
N SER A 271 -18.90 6.91 11.11
CA SER A 271 -19.92 6.16 11.85
C SER A 271 -20.24 4.91 11.04
N GLN A 272 -20.23 3.74 11.71
CA GLN A 272 -20.79 2.53 11.12
C GLN A 272 -22.12 2.94 10.50
N GLY A 273 -22.19 2.95 9.17
CA GLY A 273 -23.26 3.57 8.40
C GLY A 273 -24.59 2.86 8.60
N MET A 274 -25.13 3.01 9.80
CA MET A 274 -26.45 2.56 10.24
C MET A 274 -27.09 3.59 11.17
N GLU A 275 -26.33 4.48 11.82
CA GLU A 275 -26.89 5.44 12.78
C GLU A 275 -26.91 6.91 12.32
N ASP A 276 -26.13 7.33 11.31
CA ASP A 276 -26.13 8.74 10.83
C ASP A 276 -26.64 8.94 9.39
N ILE A 277 -27.31 7.94 8.79
CA ILE A 277 -28.14 8.19 7.60
C ILE A 277 -29.60 8.36 8.05
N LEU A 278 -29.84 9.40 8.85
CA LEU A 278 -31.16 9.86 9.26
C LEU A 278 -31.14 11.35 8.89
N ASP A 279 -31.54 11.76 7.69
CA ASP A 279 -32.92 12.19 7.43
C ASP A 279 -33.28 12.31 5.93
N ASP A 280 -32.43 11.87 5.00
CA ASP A 280 -32.68 11.99 3.54
C ASP A 280 -32.84 10.62 2.82
N PRO A 281 -34.05 10.30 2.30
CA PRO A 281 -34.34 9.06 1.58
C PRO A 281 -33.48 8.81 0.33
N ASP A 282 -33.09 9.87 -0.38
CA ASP A 282 -32.34 9.74 -1.64
C ASP A 282 -30.88 9.36 -1.35
N THR A 283 -30.24 10.02 -0.38
CA THR A 283 -28.91 9.66 0.12
C THR A 283 -28.87 8.24 0.68
N MET A 284 -29.93 7.79 1.38
CA MET A 284 -30.03 6.40 1.84
C MET A 284 -30.05 5.39 0.69
N ARG A 285 -30.82 5.67 -0.37
CA ARG A 285 -30.86 4.80 -1.55
C ARG A 285 -29.50 4.73 -2.23
N GLU A 286 -28.84 5.86 -2.45
CA GLU A 286 -27.50 5.88 -3.06
C GLU A 286 -26.48 5.09 -2.23
N GLY A 287 -26.50 5.23 -0.90
CA GLY A 287 -25.66 4.44 0.00
C GLY A 287 -25.92 2.94 -0.10
N ILE A 288 -27.19 2.52 -0.17
CA ILE A 288 -27.60 1.12 -0.33
C ILE A 288 -27.23 0.57 -1.72
N ASP A 289 -27.32 1.40 -2.75
CA ASP A 289 -26.91 1.07 -4.13
C ASP A 289 -25.40 0.77 -4.21
N ALA A 290 -24.60 1.55 -3.48
CA ALA A 290 -23.16 1.41 -3.40
C ALA A 290 -22.70 0.19 -2.57
N MET A 291 -23.54 -0.35 -1.67
CA MET A 291 -23.14 -1.46 -0.79
C MET A 291 -22.69 -2.70 -1.55
N THR A 292 -21.66 -3.38 -1.02
CA THR A 292 -21.26 -4.71 -1.50
C THR A 292 -22.23 -5.79 -1.01
N VAL A 293 -22.16 -7.00 -1.59
CA VAL A 293 -22.98 -8.14 -1.13
C VAL A 293 -22.71 -8.48 0.35
N ALA A 294 -21.46 -8.35 0.80
CA ALA A 294 -21.10 -8.58 2.19
C ALA A 294 -21.75 -7.55 3.13
N MET A 295 -21.66 -6.27 2.77
CA MET A 295 -22.29 -5.18 3.52
C MET A 295 -23.81 -5.36 3.60
N LEU A 296 -24.46 -5.67 2.47
CA LEU A 296 -25.90 -5.96 2.43
C LEU A 296 -26.27 -7.14 3.34
N LYS A 297 -25.46 -8.21 3.35
CA LYS A 297 -25.73 -9.38 4.21
C LYS A 297 -25.59 -9.07 5.70
N GLU A 298 -24.60 -8.27 6.10
CA GLU A 298 -24.46 -7.86 7.51
C GLU A 298 -25.54 -6.85 7.91
N ALA A 299 -25.92 -5.92 7.03
CA ALA A 299 -27.05 -5.01 7.28
C ALA A 299 -28.37 -5.77 7.47
N LEU A 300 -28.65 -6.76 6.61
CA LEU A 300 -29.81 -7.64 6.74
C LEU A 300 -29.72 -8.51 8.02
N LYS A 301 -28.53 -8.99 8.38
CA LYS A 301 -28.30 -9.76 9.62
C LYS A 301 -28.64 -8.95 10.86
N ALA A 302 -28.18 -7.70 10.92
CA ALA A 302 -28.43 -6.79 12.04
C ALA A 302 -29.94 -6.54 12.24
N ARG A 303 -30.72 -6.63 11.15
CA ARG A 303 -32.17 -6.47 11.12
C ARG A 303 -32.95 -7.79 11.25
N GLY A 304 -32.28 -8.92 11.41
CA GLY A 304 -32.92 -10.24 11.50
C GLY A 304 -33.53 -10.74 10.18
N LEU A 305 -33.12 -10.18 9.04
CA LEU A 305 -33.65 -10.49 7.71
C LEU A 305 -32.87 -11.63 7.03
N LYS A 306 -33.53 -12.28 6.05
CA LYS A 306 -32.92 -13.35 5.25
C LYS A 306 -31.75 -12.80 4.41
N ARG A 307 -30.64 -13.54 4.40
CA ARG A 307 -29.37 -13.17 3.75
C ARG A 307 -29.09 -13.94 2.45
N THR A 308 -30.10 -14.63 1.92
CA THR A 308 -30.03 -15.43 0.69
C THR A 308 -30.54 -14.62 -0.51
N GLY A 309 -29.97 -14.89 -1.69
CA GLY A 309 -30.32 -14.22 -2.95
C GLY A 309 -29.15 -13.51 -3.61
N LEU A 310 -29.39 -12.97 -4.80
CA LEU A 310 -28.47 -12.12 -5.54
C LEU A 310 -28.39 -10.73 -4.90
N LYS A 311 -27.40 -9.92 -5.30
CA LYS A 311 -27.24 -8.54 -4.79
C LYS A 311 -28.54 -7.73 -4.88
N ALA A 312 -29.27 -7.85 -5.98
CA ALA A 312 -30.55 -7.18 -6.19
C ALA A 312 -31.62 -7.60 -5.17
N ASP A 313 -31.70 -8.88 -4.81
CA ASP A 313 -32.68 -9.39 -3.83
C ASP A 313 -32.35 -8.91 -2.41
N LEU A 314 -31.06 -8.87 -2.08
CA LEU A 314 -30.59 -8.39 -0.77
C LEU A 314 -30.83 -6.89 -0.63
N LYS A 315 -30.54 -6.13 -1.70
CA LYS A 315 -30.79 -4.70 -1.80
C LYS A 315 -32.28 -4.38 -1.67
N ALA A 316 -33.13 -5.02 -2.47
CA ALA A 316 -34.58 -4.80 -2.44
C ALA A 316 -35.16 -5.07 -1.05
N ARG A 317 -34.68 -6.13 -0.38
CA ARG A 317 -35.10 -6.47 0.98
C ARG A 317 -34.67 -5.44 2.02
N LEU A 318 -33.48 -4.87 1.87
CA LEU A 318 -33.00 -3.84 2.76
C LEU A 318 -33.75 -2.52 2.56
N LEU A 319 -34.06 -2.16 1.31
CA LEU A 319 -34.89 -0.99 0.97
C LEU A 319 -36.31 -1.12 1.52
N GLU A 320 -36.93 -2.28 1.35
CA GLU A 320 -38.27 -2.58 1.87
C GLU A 320 -38.36 -2.45 3.39
N ASP A 321 -37.39 -2.99 4.13
CA ASP A 321 -37.33 -2.89 5.59
C ASP A 321 -37.14 -1.45 6.09
N LEU A 322 -36.43 -0.63 5.30
CA LEU A 322 -36.18 0.79 5.59
C LEU A 322 -37.31 1.73 5.17
N GLY A 323 -38.34 1.24 4.48
CA GLY A 323 -39.43 2.06 3.95
C GLY A 323 -39.00 3.00 2.82
N LEU A 324 -37.95 2.62 2.07
CA LEU A 324 -37.40 3.36 0.92
C LEU A 324 -37.91 2.76 -0.39
#